data_AF-I0HHG4-F1
#
_entry.id   AF-I0HHG4-F1
#
_cell.length_a   1.000
_cell.length_b   1.000
_cell.length_c   1.000
_cell.angle_alpha   90.00
_cell.angle_beta   90.00
_cell.angle_gamma   90.00
#
_symmetry.space_group_name_H-M   'P 1'
#
loop_
_entity.id
_entity.type
_entity.pdbx_description
1 polymer ?
#
loop_
_entity_poly.entity_id
_entity_poly.type
_entity_poly.pdbx_seq_one_letter_code
_entity_poly.pdbx_strand_id
1 'polypeptide(L)'
;MVNLVPDPGFRGAPDRPFEAGGLYVHSHNSCEFTEVPGRPGVRGARVEGVGGNNDTHIAPGGRNAVGEFRLGMRPGGTYTASVSVYLPEPLTGTLNASALRLIPGCIVDEAMKWTLAQSAPARNEHGHHRISVTFTIPEDAKGAWIRLHSGMSAGNGVVYWYDYSLTETSVAIDHFDGSTPATEFHVFEWTGEPDASPSRRTLRAEPSADPAEIAAEAVRLARAGVLDEATFLRKQLTGDRMTAARIALAAGNEEAALKALRKVTKAGDPDGAAAFELGRLALAGHKWAAAEKLLRTAVTKDPSSPERGYALAFAYDKLKRRDDSKRTSRAALAHDPKLPFDGPAVLDLDVKSFGARRELGIFVADNLELIRTQAQQRLDRRVTSTFDQPIFVFWAQGFDAAPPVVQACLAALKANNPGSRVHELTEANVGAYVDMPEDLVAKLGGNRTHFSDLLRMLLLEKFGGVWVDSTCFVSEPLRPHMDRALAQGSIFAFNYTGPYISNWFLASRPDSYAMHLWRAASFLWWEQRGELIDYFLHHHIFEMLHHLDERFRAEWDAGLRLNSKPPHALQSVMLQAYEPDMYQTVMEGAFAHKLRYKYQPHELRSESYLARIIRGDLP
;
A
#
# COMPACT_ATOMS: atom_id res chain seq x y z
N MET A 1 -1.44 -26.07 15.62
CA MET A 1 -2.48 -25.11 15.17
C MET A 1 -3.50 -25.86 14.33
N VAL A 2 -4.80 -25.50 14.38
CA VAL A 2 -5.86 -26.20 13.62
C VAL A 2 -6.59 -25.20 12.74
N ASN A 3 -6.76 -25.54 11.45
CA ASN A 3 -7.72 -24.89 10.57
C ASN A 3 -9.04 -25.64 10.69
N LEU A 4 -10.05 -24.96 11.23
CA LEU A 4 -11.34 -25.53 11.59
C LEU A 4 -12.25 -25.80 10.39
N VAL A 5 -11.86 -25.34 9.19
CA VAL A 5 -12.64 -25.51 7.96
C VAL A 5 -12.47 -26.95 7.43
N PRO A 6 -13.55 -27.75 7.31
CA PRO A 6 -13.43 -29.14 6.87
C PRO A 6 -13.07 -29.31 5.39
N ASP A 7 -13.49 -28.35 4.55
CA ASP A 7 -13.09 -28.29 3.14
C ASP A 7 -12.67 -26.86 2.77
N PRO A 8 -11.41 -26.53 3.01
CA PRO A 8 -10.85 -25.21 2.73
C PRO A 8 -10.76 -24.88 1.24
N GLY A 9 -10.68 -25.93 0.40
CA GLY A 9 -10.47 -25.83 -1.05
C GLY A 9 -11.74 -25.97 -1.87
N PHE A 10 -12.92 -26.07 -1.24
CA PHE A 10 -14.20 -26.24 -1.93
C PHE A 10 -14.15 -27.39 -2.95
N ARG A 11 -13.69 -28.58 -2.51
CA ARG A 11 -13.49 -29.76 -3.36
C ARG A 11 -14.70 -30.70 -3.38
N GLY A 12 -15.43 -30.83 -2.27
CA GLY A 12 -16.59 -31.71 -2.11
C GLY A 12 -17.89 -31.17 -2.72
N ALA A 13 -19.01 -31.88 -2.55
CA ALA A 13 -20.31 -31.36 -2.98
C ALA A 13 -20.80 -30.25 -2.03
N PRO A 14 -21.38 -29.13 -2.53
CA PRO A 14 -21.84 -28.03 -1.68
C PRO A 14 -22.95 -28.43 -0.69
N ASP A 15 -23.78 -29.41 -1.02
CA ASP A 15 -24.99 -29.83 -0.30
C ASP A 15 -24.76 -30.92 0.76
N ARG A 16 -23.52 -31.38 0.94
CA ARG A 16 -23.18 -32.31 2.02
C ARG A 16 -23.40 -31.68 3.41
N PRO A 17 -23.41 -32.49 4.50
CA PRO A 17 -23.52 -31.97 5.86
C PRO A 17 -22.49 -30.87 6.17
N PHE A 18 -22.89 -29.85 6.94
CA PHE A 18 -22.03 -28.70 7.23
C PHE A 18 -20.76 -29.09 8.00
N GLU A 19 -20.86 -30.09 8.88
CA GLU A 19 -19.75 -30.65 9.67
C GLU A 19 -18.72 -31.34 8.77
N ALA A 20 -19.15 -31.82 7.61
CA ALA A 20 -18.31 -32.45 6.59
C ALA A 20 -17.88 -31.48 5.48
N GLY A 21 -18.00 -30.15 5.70
CA GLY A 21 -17.59 -29.12 4.75
C GLY A 21 -18.71 -28.64 3.81
N GLY A 22 -19.97 -28.86 4.17
CA GLY A 22 -21.12 -28.30 3.45
C GLY A 22 -21.10 -26.77 3.39
N LEU A 23 -21.77 -26.22 2.38
CA LEU A 23 -21.82 -24.79 2.10
C LEU A 23 -23.27 -24.29 2.07
N TYR A 24 -23.57 -23.28 2.87
CA TYR A 24 -24.81 -22.53 2.66
C TYR A 24 -24.65 -21.56 1.48
N VAL A 25 -25.58 -21.59 0.54
CA VAL A 25 -25.65 -20.68 -0.61
C VAL A 25 -26.92 -19.83 -0.48
N HIS A 26 -26.79 -18.51 -0.51
CA HIS A 26 -27.94 -17.61 -0.39
C HIS A 26 -28.83 -17.67 -1.65
N SER A 27 -30.14 -17.44 -1.49
CA SER A 27 -31.11 -17.50 -2.60
C SER A 27 -30.88 -16.45 -3.69
N HIS A 28 -30.04 -15.45 -3.46
CA HIS A 28 -29.71 -14.41 -4.42
C HIS A 28 -28.41 -14.67 -5.20
N ASN A 29 -27.75 -15.80 -5.00
CA ASN A 29 -26.59 -16.19 -5.80
C ASN A 29 -26.57 -17.68 -6.12
N SER A 30 -25.88 -18.02 -7.19
CA SER A 30 -25.44 -19.38 -7.45
C SER A 30 -24.04 -19.57 -6.87
N CYS A 31 -23.64 -20.83 -6.72
CA CYS A 31 -22.28 -21.19 -6.34
C CYS A 31 -21.90 -22.48 -7.06
N GLU A 32 -20.72 -22.50 -7.66
CA GLU A 32 -20.12 -23.67 -8.28
C GLU A 32 -18.70 -23.84 -7.75
N PHE A 33 -18.30 -25.08 -7.47
CA PHE A 33 -16.92 -25.38 -7.08
C PHE A 33 -16.09 -25.70 -8.31
N THR A 34 -15.10 -24.86 -8.59
CA THR A 34 -14.32 -24.94 -9.83
C THR A 34 -12.87 -24.53 -9.59
N GLU A 35 -12.01 -24.74 -10.58
CA GLU A 35 -10.61 -24.33 -10.53
C GLU A 35 -10.51 -22.79 -10.55
N VAL A 36 -9.60 -22.25 -9.74
CA VAL A 36 -9.37 -20.81 -9.64
C VAL A 36 -8.46 -20.39 -10.80
N PRO A 37 -8.88 -19.44 -11.65
CA PRO A 37 -8.06 -18.99 -12.77
C PRO A 37 -6.68 -18.49 -12.31
N GLY A 38 -5.64 -18.82 -13.08
CA GLY A 38 -4.25 -18.47 -12.74
C GLY A 38 -3.63 -19.29 -11.60
N ARG A 39 -4.35 -20.27 -11.03
CA ARG A 39 -3.87 -21.12 -9.93
C ARG A 39 -4.12 -22.62 -10.22
N PRO A 40 -3.26 -23.26 -11.03
CA PRO A 40 -3.41 -24.66 -11.37
C PRO A 40 -3.56 -25.56 -10.15
N GLY A 41 -4.61 -26.39 -10.13
CA GLY A 41 -4.90 -27.33 -9.04
C GLY A 41 -5.51 -26.72 -7.76
N VAL A 42 -5.70 -25.40 -7.71
CA VAL A 42 -6.43 -24.73 -6.63
C VAL A 42 -7.90 -24.62 -7.00
N ARG A 43 -8.79 -25.16 -6.16
CA ARG A 43 -10.24 -25.04 -6.34
C ARG A 43 -10.82 -23.97 -5.41
N GLY A 44 -11.97 -23.45 -5.79
CA GLY A 44 -12.67 -22.38 -5.11
C GLY A 44 -14.17 -22.37 -5.38
N ALA A 45 -14.91 -21.62 -4.57
CA ALA A 45 -16.31 -21.33 -4.77
C ALA A 45 -16.48 -20.12 -5.71
N ARG A 46 -16.92 -20.38 -6.95
CA ARG A 46 -17.31 -19.38 -7.94
C ARG A 46 -18.76 -18.95 -7.68
N VAL A 47 -18.96 -17.68 -7.38
CA VAL A 47 -20.23 -17.09 -6.98
C VAL A 47 -20.67 -16.01 -7.96
N GLU A 48 -21.93 -16.10 -8.41
CA GLU A 48 -22.58 -15.12 -9.27
C GLU A 48 -23.95 -14.74 -8.73
N GLY A 49 -24.36 -13.48 -8.92
CA GLY A 49 -25.70 -13.03 -8.53
C GLY A 49 -26.81 -13.65 -9.37
N VAL A 50 -27.96 -13.85 -8.74
CA VAL A 50 -29.21 -14.34 -9.32
C VAL A 50 -30.31 -13.32 -9.05
N GLY A 51 -30.90 -12.80 -10.13
CA GLY A 51 -31.88 -11.72 -10.06
C GLY A 51 -31.26 -10.36 -9.71
N GLY A 52 -32.13 -9.43 -9.27
CA GLY A 52 -31.76 -8.03 -9.05
C GLY A 52 -31.23 -7.69 -7.65
N ASN A 53 -31.23 -8.63 -6.70
CA ASN A 53 -30.74 -8.37 -5.35
C ASN A 53 -29.21 -8.60 -5.28
N ASN A 54 -28.50 -7.69 -4.64
CA ASN A 54 -27.04 -7.75 -4.45
C ASN A 54 -26.63 -8.29 -3.06
N ASP A 55 -27.58 -8.70 -2.19
CA ASP A 55 -27.28 -9.44 -0.95
C ASP A 55 -26.88 -10.89 -1.27
N THR A 56 -25.70 -11.04 -1.84
CA THR A 56 -25.13 -12.31 -2.30
C THR A 56 -23.99 -12.76 -1.40
N HIS A 57 -24.10 -13.98 -0.87
CA HIS A 57 -23.11 -14.54 0.04
C HIS A 57 -23.19 -16.06 0.12
N ILE A 58 -22.10 -16.65 0.54
CA ILE A 58 -22.01 -18.05 0.94
C ILE A 58 -21.55 -18.14 2.41
N ALA A 59 -21.84 -19.25 3.10
CA ALA A 59 -21.37 -19.47 4.47
C ALA A 59 -20.86 -20.91 4.63
N PRO A 60 -19.53 -21.12 4.54
CA PRO A 60 -18.91 -22.43 4.74
C PRO A 60 -19.20 -22.95 6.15
N GLY A 61 -19.63 -24.20 6.28
CA GLY A 61 -20.09 -24.77 7.54
C GLY A 61 -21.47 -24.30 7.98
N GLY A 62 -22.22 -23.60 7.12
CA GLY A 62 -23.62 -23.22 7.36
C GLY A 62 -23.82 -21.80 7.89
N ARG A 63 -25.09 -21.42 8.05
CA ARG A 63 -25.54 -20.09 8.51
C ARG A 63 -26.34 -20.21 9.82
N ASN A 64 -26.69 -19.05 10.38
CA ASN A 64 -27.40 -18.82 11.64
C ASN A 64 -28.42 -19.92 12.01
N ALA A 65 -28.16 -20.58 13.13
CA ALA A 65 -29.10 -21.48 13.79
C ALA A 65 -28.83 -21.41 15.32
N VAL A 66 -29.90 -21.36 16.11
CA VAL A 66 -29.78 -21.31 17.58
C VAL A 66 -29.23 -22.64 18.07
N GLY A 67 -28.24 -22.58 18.96
CA GLY A 67 -27.50 -23.75 19.46
C GLY A 67 -26.33 -24.18 18.58
N GLU A 68 -26.17 -23.61 17.38
CA GLU A 68 -25.19 -24.05 16.40
C GLU A 68 -24.00 -23.07 16.32
N PHE A 69 -22.82 -23.56 16.66
CA PHE A 69 -21.56 -22.86 16.43
C PHE A 69 -20.85 -23.46 15.23
N ARG A 70 -20.99 -22.80 14.08
CA ARG A 70 -20.45 -23.31 12.83
C ARG A 70 -18.93 -23.42 12.88
N LEU A 71 -18.39 -24.42 12.17
CA LEU A 71 -16.95 -24.66 12.07
C LEU A 71 -16.26 -24.85 13.44
N GLY A 72 -16.95 -25.42 14.44
CA GLY A 72 -16.37 -25.73 15.74
C GLY A 72 -16.00 -24.52 16.60
N MET A 73 -16.48 -23.32 16.26
CA MET A 73 -16.33 -22.12 17.09
C MET A 73 -16.97 -22.33 18.47
N ARG A 74 -16.54 -21.54 19.46
CA ARG A 74 -17.01 -21.63 20.84
C ARG A 74 -17.19 -20.24 21.45
N PRO A 75 -18.12 -20.06 22.39
CA PRO A 75 -18.22 -18.84 23.19
C PRO A 75 -16.89 -18.50 23.88
N GLY A 76 -16.54 -17.21 23.93
CA GLY A 76 -15.28 -16.70 24.50
C GLY A 76 -14.05 -16.92 23.61
N GLY A 77 -14.14 -17.76 22.58
CA GLY A 77 -13.05 -18.03 21.65
C GLY A 77 -12.72 -16.82 20.78
N THR A 78 -11.42 -16.57 20.55
CA THR A 78 -10.92 -15.57 19.60
C THR A 78 -10.42 -16.26 18.36
N TYR A 79 -10.96 -15.86 17.21
CA TYR A 79 -10.70 -16.49 15.93
C TYR A 79 -10.23 -15.48 14.91
N THR A 80 -9.43 -15.96 13.95
CA THR A 80 -9.12 -15.24 12.73
C THR A 80 -9.63 -16.03 11.54
N ALA A 81 -10.56 -15.43 10.79
CA ALA A 81 -11.02 -15.95 9.51
C ALA A 81 -10.22 -15.26 8.39
N SER A 82 -9.82 -16.02 7.37
CA SER A 82 -9.14 -15.46 6.20
C SER A 82 -9.54 -16.21 4.93
N VAL A 83 -9.59 -15.49 3.81
CA VAL A 83 -9.98 -16.04 2.51
C VAL A 83 -9.26 -15.30 1.39
N SER A 84 -8.99 -16.03 0.31
CA SER A 84 -8.46 -15.47 -0.92
C SER A 84 -9.63 -15.22 -1.86
N VAL A 85 -9.58 -14.10 -2.57
CA VAL A 85 -10.59 -13.63 -3.50
C VAL A 85 -9.93 -13.47 -4.85
N TYR A 86 -10.47 -14.11 -5.88
CA TYR A 86 -10.08 -13.82 -7.24
C TYR A 86 -11.22 -13.15 -7.99
N LEU A 87 -10.91 -12.01 -8.62
CA LEU A 87 -11.79 -11.30 -9.52
C LEU A 87 -11.19 -11.38 -10.93
N PRO A 88 -11.88 -12.01 -11.91
CA PRO A 88 -11.43 -11.93 -13.29
C PRO A 88 -11.60 -10.51 -13.83
N GLU A 89 -12.62 -9.80 -13.34
CA GLU A 89 -12.97 -8.44 -13.71
C GLU A 89 -13.55 -7.73 -12.47
N PRO A 90 -13.39 -6.40 -12.34
CA PRO A 90 -14.09 -5.66 -11.31
C PRO A 90 -15.61 -5.86 -11.40
N LEU A 91 -16.26 -6.02 -10.26
CA LEU A 91 -17.71 -6.02 -10.12
C LEU A 91 -18.30 -4.66 -10.54
N THR A 92 -19.48 -4.69 -11.15
CA THR A 92 -20.17 -3.50 -11.68
C THR A 92 -21.53 -3.30 -11.02
N GLY A 93 -22.26 -2.25 -11.43
CA GLY A 93 -23.58 -1.94 -10.90
C GLY A 93 -23.55 -1.43 -9.46
N THR A 94 -24.72 -1.44 -8.81
CA THR A 94 -24.81 -1.09 -7.39
C THR A 94 -24.38 -2.28 -6.54
N LEU A 95 -23.23 -2.17 -5.90
CA LEU A 95 -22.72 -3.18 -5.00
C LEU A 95 -23.37 -3.09 -3.63
N ASN A 96 -23.43 -4.22 -2.93
CA ASN A 96 -23.83 -4.24 -1.53
C ASN A 96 -22.76 -3.52 -0.69
N ALA A 97 -23.16 -2.80 0.37
CA ALA A 97 -22.22 -2.14 1.28
C ALA A 97 -21.22 -3.12 1.94
N SER A 98 -21.61 -4.39 2.04
CA SER A 98 -20.79 -5.50 2.57
C SER A 98 -20.00 -6.26 1.49
N ALA A 99 -20.02 -5.83 0.23
CA ALA A 99 -19.39 -6.55 -0.87
C ALA A 99 -17.90 -6.84 -0.61
N LEU A 100 -17.47 -8.03 -1.04
CA LEU A 100 -16.11 -8.52 -0.98
C LEU A 100 -15.53 -8.61 0.45
N ARG A 101 -16.34 -8.99 1.44
CA ARG A 101 -15.93 -9.08 2.85
C ARG A 101 -16.19 -10.43 3.49
N LEU A 102 -15.41 -10.70 4.53
CA LEU A 102 -15.74 -11.69 5.57
C LEU A 102 -16.57 -11.01 6.65
N ILE A 103 -17.72 -11.60 6.99
CA ILE A 103 -18.64 -11.06 7.99
C ILE A 103 -19.05 -12.16 8.97
N PRO A 104 -18.31 -12.29 10.09
CA PRO A 104 -18.75 -13.06 11.25
C PRO A 104 -20.04 -12.50 11.83
N GLY A 105 -20.96 -13.39 12.19
CA GLY A 105 -22.19 -13.07 12.91
C GLY A 105 -22.37 -14.00 14.10
N CYS A 106 -23.20 -13.59 15.05
CA CYS A 106 -23.55 -14.40 16.22
C CYS A 106 -24.99 -14.17 16.67
N ILE A 107 -25.45 -15.03 17.57
CA ILE A 107 -26.73 -14.90 18.28
C ILE A 107 -26.40 -14.57 19.73
N VAL A 108 -26.93 -13.47 20.26
CA VAL A 108 -26.83 -13.07 21.67
C VAL A 108 -28.22 -12.69 22.13
N ASP A 109 -28.64 -13.15 23.31
CA ASP A 109 -30.00 -12.91 23.84
C ASP A 109 -31.13 -13.22 22.84
N GLU A 110 -30.99 -14.32 22.10
CA GLU A 110 -31.90 -14.75 21.02
C GLU A 110 -32.01 -13.77 19.83
N ALA A 111 -31.25 -12.68 19.83
CA ALA A 111 -31.19 -11.71 18.75
C ALA A 111 -30.02 -11.99 17.80
N MET A 112 -30.28 -11.81 16.50
CA MET A 112 -29.26 -11.97 15.46
C MET A 112 -28.37 -10.74 15.39
N LYS A 113 -27.11 -10.88 15.77
CA LYS A 113 -26.07 -9.90 15.46
C LYS A 113 -25.41 -10.29 14.14
N TRP A 114 -25.97 -9.77 13.04
CA TRP A 114 -25.54 -10.09 11.66
C TRP A 114 -24.10 -9.72 11.33
N THR A 115 -23.56 -8.72 12.05
CA THR A 115 -22.19 -8.22 11.90
C THR A 115 -21.58 -8.11 13.29
N LEU A 116 -20.85 -9.15 13.69
CA LEU A 116 -20.02 -9.14 14.89
C LEU A 116 -18.71 -8.38 14.63
N ALA A 117 -18.13 -8.61 13.46
CA ALA A 117 -16.97 -7.93 12.92
C ALA A 117 -17.06 -7.94 11.38
N GLN A 118 -16.15 -7.26 10.70
CA GLN A 118 -16.00 -7.37 9.24
C GLN A 118 -14.55 -7.17 8.84
N SER A 119 -14.10 -7.87 7.79
CA SER A 119 -12.79 -7.58 7.17
C SER A 119 -12.84 -6.24 6.44
N ALA A 120 -11.67 -5.66 6.15
CA ALA A 120 -11.56 -4.75 5.01
C ALA A 120 -12.07 -5.47 3.73
N PRO A 121 -12.65 -4.74 2.76
CA PRO A 121 -13.10 -5.38 1.54
C PRO A 121 -11.89 -5.82 0.72
N ALA A 122 -11.98 -6.94 0.02
CA ALA A 122 -11.05 -7.19 -1.07
C ALA A 122 -11.24 -6.08 -2.10
N ARG A 123 -10.16 -5.66 -2.75
CA ARG A 123 -10.26 -4.60 -3.75
C ARG A 123 -11.11 -5.09 -4.90
N ASN A 124 -11.98 -4.21 -5.38
CA ASN A 124 -12.77 -4.47 -6.57
C ASN A 124 -11.91 -4.26 -7.83
N GLU A 125 -10.87 -5.06 -7.98
CA GLU A 125 -9.86 -4.99 -9.04
C GLU A 125 -9.54 -6.39 -9.54
N HIS A 126 -9.03 -6.52 -10.77
CA HIS A 126 -8.57 -7.82 -11.22
C HIS A 126 -7.40 -8.33 -10.39
N GLY A 127 -7.42 -9.63 -10.16
CA GLY A 127 -6.32 -10.37 -9.57
C GLY A 127 -6.73 -11.09 -8.30
N HIS A 128 -5.70 -11.51 -7.56
CA HIS A 128 -5.83 -12.27 -6.33
C HIS A 128 -5.63 -11.35 -5.14
N HIS A 129 -6.60 -11.34 -4.23
CA HIS A 129 -6.61 -10.55 -3.00
C HIS A 129 -6.75 -11.48 -1.81
N ARG A 130 -6.09 -11.17 -0.69
CA ARG A 130 -6.26 -11.91 0.57
C ARG A 130 -6.83 -10.96 1.61
N ILE A 131 -7.94 -11.35 2.22
CA ILE A 131 -8.57 -10.61 3.30
C ILE A 131 -8.71 -11.46 4.55
N SER A 132 -8.76 -10.81 5.71
CA SER A 132 -8.93 -11.47 7.00
C SER A 132 -9.69 -10.59 7.98
N VAL A 133 -10.26 -11.24 9.00
CA VAL A 133 -10.91 -10.58 10.13
C VAL A 133 -10.66 -11.39 11.40
N THR A 134 -10.22 -10.71 12.45
CA THR A 134 -10.09 -11.27 13.79
C THR A 134 -11.27 -10.81 14.64
N PHE A 135 -11.88 -11.74 15.38
CA PHE A 135 -13.08 -11.48 16.17
C PHE A 135 -13.15 -12.43 17.37
N THR A 136 -13.85 -12.00 18.42
CA THR A 136 -14.10 -12.81 19.62
C THR A 136 -15.60 -13.09 19.71
N ILE A 137 -15.97 -14.36 19.88
CA ILE A 137 -17.35 -14.74 20.10
C ILE A 137 -17.74 -14.36 21.54
N PRO A 138 -18.84 -13.61 21.77
CA PRO A 138 -19.31 -13.31 23.12
C PRO A 138 -19.50 -14.57 23.97
N GLU A 139 -19.21 -14.51 25.27
CA GLU A 139 -19.33 -15.66 26.19
C GLU A 139 -20.78 -16.17 26.33
N ASP A 140 -21.75 -15.28 26.17
CA ASP A 140 -23.18 -15.55 26.25
C ASP A 140 -23.81 -15.92 24.90
N ALA A 141 -23.02 -15.95 23.82
CA ALA A 141 -23.50 -16.27 22.49
C ALA A 141 -24.19 -17.65 22.45
N LYS A 142 -25.23 -17.77 21.62
CA LYS A 142 -26.01 -18.99 21.41
C LYS A 142 -25.80 -19.61 20.03
N GLY A 143 -24.95 -19.01 19.21
CA GLY A 143 -24.58 -19.52 17.89
C GLY A 143 -23.65 -18.53 17.18
N ALA A 144 -22.89 -19.02 16.22
CA ALA A 144 -21.93 -18.23 15.45
C ALA A 144 -21.74 -18.79 14.04
N TRP A 145 -21.53 -17.90 13.07
CA TRP A 145 -21.28 -18.25 11.67
C TRP A 145 -20.43 -17.18 10.99
N ILE A 146 -19.95 -17.45 9.78
CA ILE A 146 -19.18 -16.48 8.97
C ILE A 146 -19.75 -16.48 7.56
N ARG A 147 -20.04 -15.29 7.04
CA ARG A 147 -20.46 -15.08 5.65
C ARG A 147 -19.29 -14.56 4.82
N LEU A 148 -19.16 -15.10 3.62
CA LEU A 148 -18.30 -14.59 2.55
C LEU A 148 -19.24 -13.82 1.61
N HIS A 149 -19.23 -12.49 1.71
CA HIS A 149 -20.20 -11.61 1.05
C HIS A 149 -19.65 -11.15 -0.30
N SER A 150 -20.27 -11.59 -1.39
CA SER A 150 -19.85 -11.27 -2.77
C SER A 150 -20.35 -9.90 -3.20
N GLY A 151 -21.62 -9.59 -2.91
CA GLY A 151 -22.16 -8.25 -3.00
C GLY A 151 -22.51 -7.73 -4.40
N MET A 152 -22.68 -8.60 -5.40
CA MET A 152 -23.14 -8.25 -6.76
C MET A 152 -24.53 -8.83 -7.06
N SER A 153 -25.29 -8.20 -7.95
CA SER A 153 -26.50 -8.77 -8.56
C SER A 153 -26.18 -9.54 -9.86
N ALA A 154 -27.17 -10.17 -10.49
CA ALA A 154 -26.96 -10.89 -11.75
C ALA A 154 -26.37 -10.00 -12.85
N GLY A 155 -25.39 -10.54 -13.59
CA GLY A 155 -24.71 -9.85 -14.70
C GLY A 155 -23.65 -8.83 -14.28
N ASN A 156 -23.41 -8.61 -12.99
CA ASN A 156 -22.49 -7.58 -12.48
C ASN A 156 -21.13 -8.14 -12.01
N GLY A 157 -20.69 -9.23 -12.61
CA GLY A 157 -19.40 -9.88 -12.33
C GLY A 157 -19.53 -11.18 -11.56
N VAL A 158 -18.36 -11.77 -11.25
CA VAL A 158 -18.21 -13.06 -10.59
C VAL A 158 -17.10 -12.97 -9.54
N VAL A 159 -17.27 -13.68 -8.43
CA VAL A 159 -16.28 -13.76 -7.34
C VAL A 159 -15.86 -15.21 -7.15
N TYR A 160 -14.56 -15.44 -7.05
CA TYR A 160 -14.00 -16.73 -6.63
C TYR A 160 -13.49 -16.61 -5.20
N TRP A 161 -14.05 -17.41 -4.29
CA TRP A 161 -13.54 -17.57 -2.93
C TRP A 161 -12.72 -18.85 -2.82
N TYR A 162 -11.51 -18.77 -2.32
CA TYR A 162 -10.63 -19.94 -2.19
C TYR A 162 -9.69 -19.79 -0.99
N ASP A 163 -8.98 -20.87 -0.64
CA ASP A 163 -8.07 -20.92 0.50
C ASP A 163 -8.74 -20.46 1.83
N TYR A 164 -9.99 -20.85 2.06
CA TYR A 164 -10.72 -20.39 3.24
C TYR A 164 -10.16 -21.02 4.52
N SER A 165 -9.86 -20.20 5.52
CA SER A 165 -9.30 -20.66 6.79
C SER A 165 -9.99 -20.00 7.97
N LEU A 166 -10.14 -20.78 9.04
CA LEU A 166 -10.59 -20.31 10.33
C LEU A 166 -9.70 -20.93 11.42
N THR A 167 -8.97 -20.10 12.16
CA THR A 167 -8.08 -20.53 13.23
C THR A 167 -8.39 -19.83 14.54
N GLU A 168 -8.27 -20.54 15.66
CA GLU A 168 -8.38 -19.96 17.01
C GLU A 168 -7.08 -19.22 17.36
N THR A 169 -6.87 -18.07 16.73
CA THR A 169 -5.70 -17.21 16.88
C THR A 169 -6.12 -15.75 16.78
N SER A 170 -5.32 -14.86 17.37
CA SER A 170 -5.47 -13.39 17.24
C SER A 170 -4.71 -12.81 16.05
N VAL A 171 -4.08 -13.64 15.23
CA VAL A 171 -3.27 -13.24 14.07
C VAL A 171 -3.67 -14.04 12.84
N ALA A 172 -3.67 -13.37 11.69
CA ALA A 172 -3.80 -14.03 10.40
C ALA A 172 -2.54 -14.84 10.12
N ILE A 173 -2.73 -16.04 9.57
CA ILE A 173 -1.68 -16.96 9.19
C ILE A 173 -1.84 -17.31 7.72
N ASP A 174 -0.77 -17.81 7.12
CA ASP A 174 -0.83 -18.39 5.77
C ASP A 174 -1.83 -19.55 5.75
N HIS A 175 -2.55 -19.66 4.64
CA HIS A 175 -3.50 -20.73 4.42
C HIS A 175 -2.80 -22.10 4.48
N PHE A 176 -3.48 -23.08 5.06
CA PHE A 176 -3.12 -24.48 4.96
C PHE A 176 -4.37 -25.38 5.06
N ASP A 177 -4.24 -26.59 4.51
CA ASP A 177 -5.14 -27.71 4.65
C ASP A 177 -4.35 -29.01 4.91
N GLY A 178 -5.04 -30.15 5.07
CA GLY A 178 -4.35 -31.42 5.36
C GLY A 178 -3.61 -32.02 4.16
N SER A 179 -3.76 -31.44 2.98
CA SER A 179 -3.07 -31.82 1.74
C SER A 179 -1.91 -30.88 1.41
N THR A 180 -1.69 -29.85 2.21
CA THR A 180 -0.59 -28.91 2.06
C THR A 180 0.75 -29.66 2.18
N PRO A 181 1.68 -29.52 1.23
CA PRO A 181 2.96 -30.19 1.31
C PRO A 181 3.71 -29.84 2.60
N ALA A 182 4.28 -30.84 3.26
CA ALA A 182 5.10 -30.61 4.43
C ALA A 182 6.32 -29.77 4.06
N THR A 183 6.71 -28.89 4.98
CA THR A 183 7.94 -28.10 4.87
C THR A 183 8.99 -28.66 5.81
N GLU A 184 10.16 -28.04 5.79
CA GLU A 184 11.27 -28.28 6.73
C GLU A 184 10.87 -27.94 8.18
N PHE A 185 9.81 -27.15 8.36
CA PHE A 185 9.35 -26.65 9.66
C PHE A 185 8.02 -27.23 10.11
N HIS A 186 7.10 -27.51 9.19
CA HIS A 186 5.73 -27.88 9.52
C HIS A 186 5.28 -29.15 8.80
N VAL A 187 4.44 -29.92 9.49
CA VAL A 187 3.66 -31.02 8.92
C VAL A 187 2.20 -30.62 8.91
N PHE A 188 1.49 -31.00 7.85
CA PHE A 188 0.07 -30.76 7.68
C PHE A 188 -0.65 -32.09 7.52
N GLU A 189 -1.77 -32.23 8.22
CA GLU A 189 -2.54 -33.48 8.22
C GLU A 189 -4.03 -33.19 8.37
N TRP A 190 -4.86 -34.00 7.71
CA TRP A 190 -6.29 -34.05 7.99
C TRP A 190 -6.52 -34.73 9.34
N THR A 191 -7.46 -34.20 10.13
CA THR A 191 -7.81 -34.80 11.44
C THR A 191 -8.75 -36.01 11.30
N GLY A 192 -9.30 -36.22 10.11
CA GLY A 192 -10.12 -37.35 9.72
C GLY A 192 -10.12 -37.48 8.19
N GLU A 193 -11.31 -37.65 7.60
CA GLU A 193 -11.45 -37.77 6.14
C GLU A 193 -10.92 -36.53 5.40
N PRO A 194 -10.09 -36.71 4.35
CA PRO A 194 -9.62 -35.61 3.51
C PRO A 194 -10.77 -34.79 2.92
N ASP A 195 -10.60 -33.46 2.91
CA ASP A 195 -11.59 -32.50 2.41
C ASP A 195 -12.98 -32.60 3.07
N ALA A 196 -13.08 -33.24 4.24
CA ALA A 196 -14.31 -33.37 5.01
C ALA A 196 -14.08 -33.30 6.53
N SER A 197 -12.90 -32.88 6.96
CA SER A 197 -12.52 -32.76 8.37
C SER A 197 -11.58 -31.58 8.60
N PRO A 198 -11.48 -31.01 9.81
CA PRO A 198 -10.47 -29.99 10.10
C PRO A 198 -9.06 -30.48 9.78
N SER A 199 -8.13 -29.55 9.57
CA SER A 199 -6.71 -29.86 9.33
C SER A 199 -5.82 -29.29 10.42
N ARG A 200 -4.71 -29.98 10.68
CA ARG A 200 -3.74 -29.60 11.71
C ARG A 200 -2.41 -29.24 11.07
N ARG A 201 -1.85 -28.11 11.48
CA ARG A 201 -0.46 -27.71 11.28
C ARG A 201 0.33 -27.96 12.56
N THR A 202 1.38 -28.77 12.46
CA THR A 202 2.26 -29.11 13.58
C THR A 202 3.67 -28.63 13.27
N LEU A 203 4.24 -27.82 14.15
CA LEU A 203 5.66 -27.45 14.08
C LEU A 203 6.51 -28.67 14.45
N ARG A 204 7.51 -28.99 13.63
CA ARG A 204 8.42 -30.10 13.86
C ARG A 204 9.25 -29.86 15.12
N ALA A 205 9.37 -30.88 15.97
CA ALA A 205 10.23 -30.83 17.15
C ALA A 205 11.71 -30.65 16.76
N GLU A 206 12.10 -31.29 15.65
CA GLU A 206 13.42 -31.20 15.02
C GLU A 206 13.24 -30.80 13.56
N PRO A 207 13.35 -29.49 13.22
CA PRO A 207 13.28 -29.03 11.84
C PRO A 207 14.42 -29.63 10.98
N SER A 208 14.11 -30.03 9.76
CA SER A 208 15.09 -30.58 8.81
C SER A 208 15.76 -29.48 7.96
N ALA A 209 15.91 -28.29 8.54
CA ALA A 209 16.45 -27.08 7.93
C ALA A 209 17.81 -26.76 8.56
N ASP A 210 18.65 -26.04 7.81
CA ASP A 210 19.91 -25.56 8.35
C ASP A 210 19.70 -24.40 9.38
N PRO A 211 20.72 -24.03 10.18
CA PRO A 211 20.58 -22.96 11.15
C PRO A 211 20.19 -21.58 10.56
N ALA A 212 20.58 -21.27 9.33
CA ALA A 212 20.24 -20.01 8.69
C ALA A 212 18.78 -19.97 8.25
N GLU A 213 18.27 -21.08 7.73
CA GLU A 213 16.86 -21.28 7.38
C GLU A 213 15.98 -21.23 8.64
N ILE A 214 16.37 -21.90 9.73
CA ILE A 214 15.67 -21.82 11.02
C ILE A 214 15.62 -20.37 11.53
N ALA A 215 16.72 -19.63 11.42
CA ALA A 215 16.76 -18.22 11.78
C ALA A 215 15.80 -17.37 10.94
N ALA A 216 15.78 -17.58 9.63
CA ALA A 216 14.89 -16.88 8.71
C ALA A 216 13.41 -17.14 9.02
N GLU A 217 13.05 -18.41 9.25
CA GLU A 217 11.67 -18.79 9.57
C GLU A 217 11.23 -18.23 10.94
N ALA A 218 12.10 -18.27 11.96
CA ALA A 218 11.79 -17.67 13.25
C ALA A 218 11.50 -16.16 13.14
N VAL A 219 12.25 -15.44 12.29
CA VAL A 219 12.01 -14.02 12.02
C VAL A 219 10.71 -13.80 11.24
N ARG A 220 10.42 -14.64 10.24
CA ARG A 220 9.17 -14.60 9.47
C ARG A 220 7.94 -14.79 10.37
N LEU A 221 7.96 -15.82 11.23
CA LEU A 221 6.91 -16.10 12.21
C LEU A 221 6.74 -14.95 13.21
N ALA A 222 7.84 -14.35 13.67
CA ALA A 222 7.77 -13.19 14.55
C ALA A 222 7.11 -11.97 13.88
N ARG A 223 7.40 -11.73 12.59
CA ARG A 223 6.76 -10.69 11.78
C ARG A 223 5.26 -10.93 11.62
N ALA A 224 4.85 -12.19 11.50
CA ALA A 224 3.45 -12.61 11.45
C ALA A 224 2.76 -12.61 12.83
N GLY A 225 3.47 -12.23 13.91
CA GLY A 225 2.94 -12.25 15.28
C GLY A 225 2.83 -13.64 15.92
N VAL A 226 3.39 -14.68 15.28
CA VAL A 226 3.42 -16.07 15.80
C VAL A 226 4.65 -16.24 16.71
N LEU A 227 4.68 -15.48 17.82
CA LEU A 227 5.87 -15.33 18.66
C LEU A 227 6.29 -16.60 19.40
N ASP A 228 5.34 -17.49 19.71
CA ASP A 228 5.63 -18.74 20.41
C ASP A 228 6.44 -19.72 19.54
N GLU A 229 6.02 -19.91 18.28
CA GLU A 229 6.76 -20.74 17.32
C GLU A 229 8.12 -20.10 16.99
N ALA A 230 8.17 -18.77 16.80
CA ALA A 230 9.43 -18.05 16.61
C ALA A 230 10.41 -18.26 17.78
N THR A 231 9.91 -18.18 19.02
CA THR A 231 10.70 -18.39 20.24
C THR A 231 11.17 -19.84 20.35
N PHE A 232 10.34 -20.80 19.94
CA PHE A 232 10.72 -22.21 19.88
C PHE A 232 11.87 -22.44 18.90
N LEU A 233 11.74 -21.99 17.64
CA LEU A 233 12.79 -22.14 16.63
C LEU A 233 14.09 -21.46 17.05
N ARG A 234 14.01 -20.27 17.65
CA ARG A 234 15.19 -19.58 18.20
C ARG A 234 15.90 -20.38 19.28
N LYS A 235 15.24 -21.26 20.03
CA LYS A 235 15.90 -22.11 21.04
C LYS A 235 16.74 -23.21 20.42
N GLN A 236 16.47 -23.59 19.17
CA GLN A 236 17.25 -24.57 18.41
C GLN A 236 18.59 -23.99 17.93
N LEU A 237 18.72 -22.67 17.85
CA LEU A 237 19.92 -21.96 17.39
C LEU A 237 20.91 -21.73 18.55
N THR A 238 21.81 -22.68 18.76
CA THR A 238 22.85 -22.56 19.80
C THR A 238 23.91 -21.52 19.41
N GLY A 239 24.15 -20.54 20.28
CA GLY A 239 25.20 -19.52 20.07
C GLY A 239 24.81 -18.35 19.16
N ASP A 240 23.66 -18.41 18.48
CA ASP A 240 23.16 -17.33 17.63
C ASP A 240 22.54 -16.20 18.45
N ARG A 241 23.30 -15.10 18.57
CA ARG A 241 22.86 -13.90 19.28
C ARG A 241 22.07 -12.94 18.38
N MET A 242 22.20 -13.06 17.07
CA MET A 242 21.63 -12.14 16.10
C MET A 242 20.14 -12.42 15.87
N THR A 243 19.73 -13.69 15.82
CA THR A 243 18.33 -14.04 15.57
C THR A 243 17.39 -13.51 16.65
N ALA A 244 17.83 -13.46 17.91
CA ALA A 244 17.05 -12.83 18.99
C ALA A 244 16.79 -11.33 18.72
N ALA A 245 17.77 -10.61 18.17
CA ALA A 245 17.59 -9.22 17.78
C ALA A 245 16.62 -9.07 16.60
N ARG A 246 16.76 -9.92 15.58
CA ARG A 246 15.89 -9.88 14.39
C ARG A 246 14.44 -10.25 14.71
N ILE A 247 14.20 -11.21 15.60
CA ILE A 247 12.86 -11.53 16.11
C ILE A 247 12.25 -10.32 16.82
N ALA A 248 13.01 -9.66 17.70
CA ALA A 248 12.53 -8.48 18.40
C ALA A 248 12.21 -7.31 17.44
N LEU A 249 13.06 -7.09 16.42
CA LEU A 249 12.80 -6.11 15.35
C LEU A 249 11.52 -6.47 14.58
N ALA A 250 11.36 -7.72 14.18
CA ALA A 250 10.20 -8.20 13.43
C ALA A 250 8.90 -8.11 14.24
N ALA A 251 8.98 -8.28 15.56
CA ALA A 251 7.86 -8.11 16.49
C ALA A 251 7.60 -6.64 16.87
N GLY A 252 8.33 -5.67 16.31
CA GLY A 252 8.21 -4.25 16.65
C GLY A 252 8.70 -3.87 18.06
N ASN A 253 9.42 -4.76 18.75
CA ASN A 253 9.95 -4.51 20.09
C ASN A 253 11.36 -3.90 20.02
N GLU A 254 11.42 -2.59 19.78
CA GLU A 254 12.68 -1.85 19.62
C GLU A 254 13.59 -1.95 20.85
N GLU A 255 13.03 -1.91 22.06
CA GLU A 255 13.83 -2.00 23.29
C GLU A 255 14.56 -3.36 23.39
N ALA A 256 13.81 -4.45 23.18
CA ALA A 256 14.38 -5.80 23.19
C ALA A 256 15.41 -5.99 22.06
N ALA A 257 15.13 -5.42 20.87
CA ALA A 257 16.05 -5.43 19.74
C ALA A 257 17.36 -4.72 20.08
N LEU A 258 17.32 -3.49 20.60
CA LEU A 258 18.51 -2.73 21.00
C LEU A 258 19.31 -3.47 22.07
N LYS A 259 18.65 -4.08 23.05
CA LYS A 259 19.30 -4.88 24.10
C LYS A 259 20.00 -6.11 23.50
N ALA A 260 19.38 -6.81 22.56
CA ALA A 260 19.95 -7.96 21.88
C ALA A 260 21.12 -7.56 20.96
N LEU A 261 20.97 -6.52 20.14
CA LEU A 261 22.01 -6.00 19.25
C LEU A 261 23.27 -5.59 20.02
N ARG A 262 23.12 -4.91 21.17
CA ARG A 262 24.26 -4.57 22.03
C ARG A 262 25.02 -5.80 22.53
N LYS A 263 24.34 -6.93 22.76
CA LYS A 263 25.02 -8.18 23.13
C LYS A 263 25.83 -8.75 21.96
N VAL A 264 25.32 -8.67 20.74
CA VAL A 264 26.05 -9.07 19.53
C VAL A 264 27.29 -8.20 19.34
N THR A 265 27.15 -6.87 19.47
CA THR A 265 28.29 -5.93 19.39
C THR A 265 29.34 -6.20 20.47
N LYS A 266 28.93 -6.47 21.72
CA LYS A 266 29.85 -6.85 22.81
C LYS A 266 30.60 -8.16 22.53
N ALA A 267 30.02 -9.05 21.73
CA ALA A 267 30.64 -10.29 21.28
C ALA A 267 31.50 -10.11 20.00
N GLY A 268 31.73 -8.88 19.55
CA GLY A 268 32.62 -8.54 18.42
C GLY A 268 31.92 -8.22 17.10
N ASP A 269 30.70 -8.76 16.89
CA ASP A 269 29.89 -8.58 15.66
C ASP A 269 30.71 -8.87 14.38
N PRO A 270 31.33 -10.04 14.22
CA PRO A 270 32.36 -10.29 13.20
C PRO A 270 31.93 -9.93 11.78
N ASP A 271 30.67 -10.22 11.42
CA ASP A 271 30.12 -9.98 10.09
C ASP A 271 29.40 -8.63 9.95
N GLY A 272 29.38 -7.79 10.99
CA GLY A 272 28.78 -6.46 10.95
C GLY A 272 27.25 -6.43 10.91
N ALA A 273 26.59 -7.55 11.16
CA ALA A 273 25.13 -7.68 11.09
C ALA A 273 24.44 -6.82 12.16
N ALA A 274 25.00 -6.74 13.38
CA ALA A 274 24.43 -5.87 14.41
C ALA A 274 24.68 -4.40 14.10
N ALA A 275 25.85 -4.05 13.55
CA ALA A 275 26.12 -2.71 13.06
C ALA A 275 25.12 -2.29 11.95
N PHE A 276 24.76 -3.19 11.05
CA PHE A 276 23.76 -2.92 10.01
C PHE A 276 22.38 -2.59 10.60
N GLU A 277 21.84 -3.44 11.48
CA GLU A 277 20.50 -3.20 12.05
C GLU A 277 20.48 -1.97 12.98
N LEU A 278 21.53 -1.74 13.76
CA LEU A 278 21.68 -0.51 14.55
C LEU A 278 21.74 0.72 13.64
N GLY A 279 22.41 0.60 12.49
CA GLY A 279 22.47 1.63 11.46
C GLY A 279 21.08 1.94 10.88
N ARG A 280 20.27 0.93 10.58
CA ARG A 280 18.89 1.09 10.11
C ARG A 280 17.99 1.74 11.16
N LEU A 281 18.09 1.34 12.43
CA LEU A 281 17.38 2.01 13.52
C LEU A 281 17.81 3.48 13.66
N ALA A 282 19.10 3.77 13.49
CA ALA A 282 19.59 5.15 13.49
C ALA A 282 19.07 5.95 12.29
N LEU A 283 18.92 5.36 11.10
CA LEU A 283 18.27 5.99 9.95
C LEU A 283 16.80 6.32 10.25
N ALA A 284 16.04 5.36 10.79
CA ALA A 284 14.64 5.55 11.17
C ALA A 284 14.48 6.66 12.23
N GLY A 285 15.39 6.72 13.20
CA GLY A 285 15.44 7.77 14.22
C GLY A 285 16.07 9.09 13.78
N HIS A 286 16.32 9.30 12.49
CA HIS A 286 16.94 10.50 11.92
C HIS A 286 18.35 10.85 12.48
N LYS A 287 19.08 9.86 12.99
CA LYS A 287 20.44 10.00 13.57
C LYS A 287 21.51 9.75 12.51
N TRP A 288 21.57 10.61 11.50
CA TRP A 288 22.33 10.41 10.26
C TRP A 288 23.82 10.12 10.47
N ALA A 289 24.50 10.89 11.31
CA ALA A 289 25.94 10.69 11.57
C ALA A 289 26.23 9.37 12.30
N ALA A 290 25.34 8.95 13.21
CA ALA A 290 25.48 7.66 13.89
C ALA A 290 25.20 6.50 12.92
N ALA A 291 24.17 6.65 12.07
CA ALA A 291 23.84 5.68 11.03
C ALA A 291 25.02 5.49 10.07
N GLU A 292 25.61 6.58 9.57
CA GLU A 292 26.77 6.54 8.67
C GLU A 292 27.92 5.73 9.28
N LYS A 293 28.29 5.99 10.55
CA LYS A 293 29.38 5.27 11.22
C LYS A 293 29.09 3.77 11.33
N LEU A 294 27.88 3.42 11.74
CA LEU A 294 27.45 2.03 11.92
C LEU A 294 27.38 1.27 10.60
N LEU A 295 26.77 1.89 9.58
CA LEU A 295 26.62 1.29 8.25
C LEU A 295 27.95 1.18 7.52
N ARG A 296 28.88 2.12 7.73
CA ARG A 296 30.24 2.00 7.23
C ARG A 296 30.95 0.78 7.82
N THR A 297 30.82 0.54 9.12
CA THR A 297 31.32 -0.69 9.76
C THR A 297 30.68 -1.94 9.17
N ALA A 298 29.36 -1.92 8.93
CA ALA A 298 28.65 -3.05 8.33
C ALA A 298 29.14 -3.37 6.91
N VAL A 299 29.35 -2.35 6.07
CA VAL A 299 29.87 -2.49 4.69
C VAL A 299 31.34 -2.93 4.69
N THR A 300 32.17 -2.43 5.61
CA THR A 300 33.57 -2.88 5.71
C THR A 300 33.67 -4.37 6.05
N LYS A 301 32.77 -4.89 6.88
CA LYS A 301 32.77 -6.30 7.29
C LYS A 301 32.18 -7.25 6.24
N ASP A 302 31.25 -6.75 5.42
CA ASP A 302 30.63 -7.50 4.33
C ASP A 302 30.34 -6.55 3.16
N PRO A 303 31.34 -6.30 2.29
CA PRO A 303 31.19 -5.39 1.16
C PRO A 303 30.35 -5.97 0.03
N SER A 304 30.11 -7.29 0.04
CA SER A 304 29.35 -8.00 -0.99
C SER A 304 27.84 -7.88 -0.85
N SER A 305 27.31 -7.42 0.29
CA SER A 305 25.87 -7.19 0.47
C SER A 305 25.44 -5.84 -0.11
N PRO A 306 24.64 -5.81 -1.20
CA PRO A 306 24.18 -4.57 -1.81
C PRO A 306 23.33 -3.74 -0.84
N GLU A 307 22.50 -4.40 -0.01
CA GLU A 307 21.58 -3.75 0.93
C GLU A 307 22.31 -2.87 1.94
N ARG A 308 23.47 -3.33 2.42
CA ARG A 308 24.34 -2.56 3.33
C ARG A 308 24.92 -1.34 2.64
N GLY A 309 25.36 -1.52 1.40
CA GLY A 309 25.88 -0.44 0.57
C GLY A 309 24.83 0.63 0.31
N TYR A 310 23.62 0.25 -0.10
CA TYR A 310 22.53 1.18 -0.34
C TYR A 310 22.07 1.91 0.94
N ALA A 311 22.03 1.22 2.08
CA ALA A 311 21.73 1.87 3.36
C ALA A 311 22.79 2.91 3.73
N LEU A 312 24.09 2.61 3.53
CA LEU A 312 25.18 3.56 3.76
C LEU A 312 25.09 4.76 2.79
N ALA A 313 24.80 4.51 1.51
CA ALA A 313 24.61 5.56 0.53
C ALA A 313 23.45 6.50 0.92
N PHE A 314 22.34 5.95 1.41
CA PHE A 314 21.24 6.76 1.94
C PHE A 314 21.65 7.61 3.14
N ALA A 315 22.51 7.11 4.03
CA ALA A 315 23.07 7.93 5.12
C ALA A 315 23.90 9.10 4.57
N TYR A 316 24.72 8.88 3.53
CA TYR A 316 25.47 9.94 2.86
C TYR A 316 24.55 10.96 2.18
N ASP A 317 23.45 10.55 1.57
CA ASP A 317 22.45 11.46 1.00
C ASP A 317 21.89 12.41 2.05
N LYS A 318 21.50 11.88 3.23
CA LYS A 318 20.97 12.70 4.34
C LYS A 318 22.02 13.64 4.93
N LEU A 319 23.30 13.27 4.86
CA LEU A 319 24.44 14.10 5.22
C LEU A 319 24.88 15.07 4.11
N LYS A 320 24.17 15.12 2.98
CA LYS A 320 24.49 15.94 1.80
C LYS A 320 25.85 15.61 1.15
N ARG A 321 26.38 14.40 1.38
CA ARG A 321 27.64 13.89 0.81
C ARG A 321 27.39 13.10 -0.48
N ARG A 322 26.97 13.81 -1.54
CA ARG A 322 26.47 13.18 -2.78
C ARG A 322 27.50 12.32 -3.51
N ASP A 323 28.76 12.73 -3.55
CA ASP A 323 29.80 11.95 -4.23
C ASP A 323 30.10 10.63 -3.51
N ASP A 324 30.04 10.64 -2.18
CA ASP A 324 30.20 9.43 -1.38
C ASP A 324 29.01 8.50 -1.56
N SER A 325 27.79 9.04 -1.55
CA SER A 325 26.58 8.29 -1.88
C SER A 325 26.68 7.62 -3.25
N LYS A 326 27.07 8.38 -4.29
CA LYS A 326 27.18 7.87 -5.66
C LYS A 326 28.22 6.76 -5.76
N ARG A 327 29.40 6.95 -5.16
CA ARG A 327 30.46 5.95 -5.15
C ARG A 327 30.05 4.69 -4.41
N THR A 328 29.41 4.82 -3.25
CA THR A 328 28.93 3.69 -2.46
C THR A 328 27.79 2.94 -3.15
N SER A 329 26.80 3.63 -3.73
CA SER A 329 25.74 3.01 -4.53
C SER A 329 26.31 2.27 -5.74
N ARG A 330 27.29 2.83 -6.44
CA ARG A 330 27.93 2.16 -7.58
C ARG A 330 28.70 0.90 -7.17
N ALA A 331 29.36 0.92 -6.01
CA ALA A 331 30.03 -0.26 -5.46
C ALA A 331 29.02 -1.35 -5.06
N ALA A 332 27.91 -0.97 -4.42
CA ALA A 332 26.83 -1.89 -4.06
C ALA A 332 26.18 -2.52 -5.31
N LEU A 333 25.96 -1.71 -6.34
CA LEU A 333 25.38 -2.13 -7.61
C LEU A 333 26.23 -3.17 -8.35
N ALA A 334 27.56 -3.14 -8.18
CA ALA A 334 28.44 -4.15 -8.76
C ALA A 334 28.20 -5.56 -8.17
N HIS A 335 27.62 -5.64 -6.98
CA HIS A 335 27.20 -6.89 -6.33
C HIS A 335 25.70 -7.21 -6.56
N ASP A 336 25.03 -6.43 -7.41
CA ASP A 336 23.60 -6.48 -7.65
C ASP A 336 23.28 -6.47 -9.16
N PRO A 337 23.77 -7.46 -9.92
CA PRO A 337 23.79 -7.39 -11.39
C PRO A 337 22.43 -7.69 -12.06
N LYS A 338 21.42 -8.15 -11.32
CA LYS A 338 20.16 -8.67 -11.88
C LYS A 338 18.99 -7.72 -11.64
N LEU A 339 19.17 -6.45 -11.97
CA LEU A 339 18.08 -5.49 -11.93
C LEU A 339 17.22 -5.58 -13.21
N PRO A 340 15.89 -5.46 -13.10
CA PRO A 340 14.99 -5.48 -14.26
C PRO A 340 15.03 -4.18 -15.08
N PHE A 341 15.94 -3.26 -14.76
CA PHE A 341 16.14 -1.96 -15.40
C PHE A 341 17.64 -1.61 -15.39
N ASP A 342 18.03 -0.58 -16.15
CA ASP A 342 19.41 -0.08 -16.20
C ASP A 342 19.77 0.66 -14.90
N GLY A 343 20.28 -0.09 -13.91
CA GLY A 343 20.71 0.43 -12.61
C GLY A 343 21.70 1.60 -12.72
N PRO A 344 22.79 1.48 -13.50
CA PRO A 344 23.72 2.60 -13.72
C PRO A 344 23.06 3.86 -14.27
N ALA A 345 22.18 3.76 -15.27
CA ALA A 345 21.48 4.91 -15.82
C ALA A 345 20.54 5.57 -14.79
N VAL A 346 19.81 4.77 -14.02
CA VAL A 346 18.93 5.26 -12.93
C VAL A 346 19.75 5.96 -11.84
N LEU A 347 20.90 5.40 -11.44
CA LEU A 347 21.81 6.02 -10.46
C LEU A 347 22.44 7.32 -10.98
N ASP A 348 22.75 7.39 -12.28
CA ASP A 348 23.36 8.57 -12.89
C ASP A 348 22.35 9.71 -13.09
N LEU A 349 21.05 9.40 -13.19
CA LEU A 349 19.97 10.39 -13.28
C LEU A 349 19.80 11.19 -11.97
N ASP A 350 19.73 10.51 -10.82
CA ASP A 350 19.82 11.11 -9.49
C ASP A 350 20.44 10.07 -8.54
N VAL A 351 21.29 10.50 -7.63
CA VAL A 351 21.89 9.62 -6.62
C VAL A 351 20.93 9.35 -5.45
N LYS A 352 20.01 10.29 -5.19
CA LYS A 352 19.18 10.27 -3.99
C LYS A 352 18.32 9.03 -3.90
N SER A 353 18.33 8.42 -2.72
CA SER A 353 17.43 7.31 -2.37
C SER A 353 17.46 6.16 -3.40
N PHE A 354 18.61 5.92 -4.04
CA PHE A 354 18.75 4.88 -5.08
C PHE A 354 18.31 3.50 -4.58
N GLY A 355 18.63 3.15 -3.33
CA GLY A 355 18.17 1.89 -2.72
C GLY A 355 16.64 1.76 -2.72
N ALA A 356 15.91 2.83 -2.37
CA ALA A 356 14.45 2.80 -2.39
C ALA A 356 13.89 2.70 -3.82
N ARG A 357 14.49 3.43 -4.77
CA ARG A 357 14.13 3.37 -6.19
C ARG A 357 14.35 1.96 -6.76
N ARG A 358 15.45 1.32 -6.39
CA ARG A 358 15.75 -0.08 -6.74
C ARG A 358 14.69 -1.05 -6.24
N GLU A 359 14.34 -0.99 -4.95
CA GLU A 359 13.30 -1.85 -4.38
C GLU A 359 11.95 -1.69 -5.10
N LEU A 360 11.60 -0.46 -5.45
CA LEU A 360 10.38 -0.17 -6.21
C LEU A 360 10.46 -0.70 -7.63
N GLY A 361 11.61 -0.58 -8.30
CA GLY A 361 11.80 -1.09 -9.65
C GLY A 361 11.68 -2.62 -9.71
N ILE A 362 12.24 -3.33 -8.73
CA ILE A 362 12.07 -4.79 -8.59
C ILE A 362 10.58 -5.12 -8.39
N PHE A 363 9.93 -4.47 -7.42
CA PHE A 363 8.52 -4.71 -7.14
C PHE A 363 7.62 -4.46 -8.36
N VAL A 364 7.82 -3.33 -9.05
CA VAL A 364 7.04 -2.97 -10.24
C VAL A 364 7.27 -3.98 -11.36
N ALA A 365 8.51 -4.43 -11.58
CA ALA A 365 8.82 -5.43 -12.60
C ALA A 365 8.15 -6.78 -12.29
N ASP A 366 8.27 -7.25 -11.05
CA ASP A 366 7.68 -8.52 -10.59
C ASP A 366 6.15 -8.54 -10.71
N ASN A 367 5.51 -7.36 -10.67
CA ASN A 367 4.06 -7.22 -10.74
C ASN A 367 3.56 -6.54 -12.03
N LEU A 368 4.42 -6.33 -13.04
CA LEU A 368 4.11 -5.44 -14.15
C LEU A 368 2.90 -5.91 -14.96
N GLU A 369 2.74 -7.21 -15.15
CA GLU A 369 1.59 -7.79 -15.87
C GLU A 369 0.28 -7.50 -15.14
N LEU A 370 0.23 -7.73 -13.82
CA LEU A 370 -0.94 -7.41 -13.01
C LEU A 370 -1.27 -5.91 -13.04
N ILE A 371 -0.24 -5.06 -12.91
CA ILE A 371 -0.39 -3.60 -12.96
C ILE A 371 -0.96 -3.16 -14.33
N ARG A 372 -0.47 -3.74 -15.44
CA ARG A 372 -0.98 -3.49 -16.79
C ARG A 372 -2.44 -3.89 -16.94
N THR A 373 -2.80 -5.08 -16.48
CA THR A 373 -4.19 -5.58 -16.56
C THR A 373 -5.14 -4.69 -15.77
N GLN A 374 -4.78 -4.33 -14.53
CA GLN A 374 -5.58 -3.42 -13.70
C GLN A 374 -5.73 -2.03 -14.32
N ALA A 375 -4.66 -1.51 -14.95
CA ALA A 375 -4.70 -0.23 -15.65
C ALA A 375 -5.61 -0.28 -16.89
N GLN A 376 -5.49 -1.33 -17.70
CA GLN A 376 -6.26 -1.48 -18.93
C GLN A 376 -7.76 -1.64 -18.66
N GLN A 377 -8.15 -2.45 -17.67
CA GLN A 377 -9.56 -2.61 -17.30
C GLN A 377 -10.22 -1.31 -16.84
N ARG A 378 -9.48 -0.45 -16.14
CA ARG A 378 -9.98 0.86 -15.75
C ARG A 378 -10.14 1.80 -16.94
N LEU A 379 -9.16 1.82 -17.85
CA LEU A 379 -9.25 2.58 -19.09
C LEU A 379 -10.47 2.18 -19.93
N ASP A 380 -10.74 0.88 -20.02
CA ASP A 380 -11.86 0.32 -20.78
C ASP A 380 -13.22 0.70 -20.16
N ARG A 381 -13.24 1.02 -18.86
CA ARG A 381 -14.44 1.37 -18.08
C ARG A 381 -14.41 2.80 -17.57
N ARG A 382 -13.67 3.68 -18.25
CA ARG A 382 -13.49 5.07 -17.82
C ARG A 382 -14.83 5.75 -17.56
N VAL A 383 -14.89 6.50 -16.46
CA VAL A 383 -16.06 7.33 -16.15
C VAL A 383 -16.08 8.50 -17.14
N THR A 384 -17.25 8.75 -17.74
CA THR A 384 -17.45 9.97 -18.53
C THR A 384 -17.66 11.13 -17.55
N SER A 385 -16.61 11.92 -17.32
CA SER A 385 -16.68 13.12 -16.49
C SER A 385 -17.58 14.17 -17.12
N THR A 386 -18.50 14.75 -16.35
CA THR A 386 -19.25 15.96 -16.75
C THR A 386 -18.46 17.24 -16.48
N PHE A 387 -17.31 17.15 -15.82
CA PHE A 387 -16.46 18.31 -15.55
C PHE A 387 -15.58 18.63 -16.75
N ASP A 388 -15.47 19.92 -17.07
CA ASP A 388 -14.55 20.42 -18.08
C ASP A 388 -13.21 20.84 -17.45
N GLN A 389 -12.20 19.97 -17.58
CA GLN A 389 -10.85 20.16 -17.04
C GLN A 389 -10.88 20.67 -15.57
N PRO A 390 -11.47 19.89 -14.62
CA PRO A 390 -11.61 20.31 -13.23
C PRO A 390 -10.24 20.54 -12.57
N ILE A 391 -10.20 21.39 -11.55
CA ILE A 391 -9.03 21.69 -10.73
C ILE A 391 -9.34 21.24 -9.31
N PHE A 392 -8.60 20.25 -8.81
CA PHE A 392 -8.74 19.72 -7.46
C PHE A 392 -7.66 20.30 -6.54
N VAL A 393 -8.09 20.79 -5.37
CA VAL A 393 -7.22 21.26 -4.30
C VAL A 393 -7.70 20.67 -2.99
N PHE A 394 -6.78 20.12 -2.19
CA PHE A 394 -7.13 19.39 -0.97
C PHE A 394 -6.49 19.98 0.28
N TRP A 395 -7.30 20.16 1.32
CA TRP A 395 -6.87 20.40 2.69
C TRP A 395 -7.78 19.64 3.66
N ALA A 396 -7.24 18.59 4.29
CA ALA A 396 -8.03 17.63 5.05
C ALA A 396 -8.96 18.29 6.10
N GLN A 397 -8.46 19.32 6.79
CA GLN A 397 -9.14 20.00 7.88
C GLN A 397 -10.15 21.08 7.43
N GLY A 398 -10.29 21.33 6.13
CA GLY A 398 -11.10 22.43 5.60
C GLY A 398 -10.36 23.77 5.47
N PHE A 399 -10.70 24.53 4.43
CA PHE A 399 -9.97 25.75 4.05
C PHE A 399 -10.18 26.92 5.01
N ASP A 400 -11.32 27.00 5.71
CA ASP A 400 -11.60 28.03 6.71
C ASP A 400 -10.59 28.02 7.87
N ALA A 401 -10.15 26.82 8.27
CA ALA A 401 -9.15 26.61 9.33
C ALA A 401 -7.72 26.44 8.79
N ALA A 402 -7.51 26.57 7.47
CA ALA A 402 -6.20 26.40 6.88
C ALA A 402 -5.25 27.57 7.23
N PRO A 403 -3.92 27.36 7.22
CA PRO A 403 -2.96 28.43 7.42
C PRO A 403 -3.20 29.61 6.45
N PRO A 404 -2.90 30.87 6.83
CA PRO A 404 -3.18 32.03 5.98
C PRO A 404 -2.57 31.94 4.56
N VAL A 405 -1.40 31.33 4.42
CA VAL A 405 -0.79 31.08 3.10
C VAL A 405 -1.61 30.13 2.23
N VAL A 406 -2.24 29.11 2.82
CA VAL A 406 -3.11 28.18 2.09
C VAL A 406 -4.38 28.90 1.63
N GLN A 407 -4.96 29.73 2.49
CA GLN A 407 -6.12 30.56 2.14
C GLN A 407 -5.78 31.52 0.99
N ALA A 408 -4.61 32.17 1.04
CA ALA A 408 -4.14 33.06 -0.03
C ALA A 408 -3.88 32.31 -1.34
N CYS A 409 -3.30 31.12 -1.29
CA CYS A 409 -3.13 30.25 -2.46
C CYS A 409 -4.47 29.86 -3.09
N LEU A 410 -5.46 29.48 -2.28
CA LEU A 410 -6.81 29.17 -2.77
C LEU A 410 -7.48 30.40 -3.39
N ALA A 411 -7.35 31.58 -2.77
CA ALA A 411 -7.90 32.82 -3.29
C ALA A 411 -7.30 33.17 -4.67
N ALA A 412 -5.97 33.07 -4.81
CA ALA A 412 -5.29 33.29 -6.08
C ALA A 412 -5.71 32.27 -7.16
N LEU A 413 -5.86 31.00 -6.78
CA LEU A 413 -6.35 29.94 -7.68
C LEU A 413 -7.75 30.27 -8.22
N LYS A 414 -8.66 30.73 -7.36
CA LYS A 414 -10.04 31.11 -7.73
C LYS A 414 -10.11 32.45 -8.48
N ALA A 415 -9.19 33.36 -8.24
CA ALA A 415 -9.11 34.62 -8.99
C ALA A 415 -8.66 34.39 -10.44
N ASN A 416 -7.76 33.42 -10.66
CA ASN A 416 -7.22 33.12 -11.98
C ASN A 416 -8.01 32.05 -12.77
N ASN A 417 -9.00 31.40 -12.18
CA ASN A 417 -9.76 30.34 -12.83
C ASN A 417 -11.27 30.49 -12.57
N PRO A 418 -12.14 30.10 -13.52
CA PRO A 418 -13.58 30.06 -13.28
C PRO A 418 -13.90 29.23 -12.03
N GLY A 419 -14.67 29.79 -11.11
CA GLY A 419 -15.01 29.11 -9.85
C GLY A 419 -15.68 27.75 -10.05
N SER A 420 -16.39 27.56 -11.17
CA SER A 420 -17.01 26.27 -11.55
C SER A 420 -16.01 25.13 -11.80
N ARG A 421 -14.72 25.44 -11.99
CA ARG A 421 -13.65 24.45 -12.18
C ARG A 421 -12.89 24.13 -10.91
N VAL A 422 -12.98 24.95 -9.86
CA VAL A 422 -12.17 24.76 -8.64
C VAL A 422 -12.96 23.94 -7.61
N HIS A 423 -12.49 22.73 -7.35
CA HIS A 423 -13.08 21.78 -6.40
C HIS A 423 -12.25 21.76 -5.11
N GLU A 424 -12.82 22.35 -4.06
CA GLU A 424 -12.24 22.42 -2.72
C GLU A 424 -12.55 21.14 -1.95
N LEU A 425 -11.53 20.29 -1.80
CA LEU A 425 -11.66 18.97 -1.19
C LEU A 425 -11.17 18.97 0.27
N THR A 426 -11.91 18.25 1.10
CA THR A 426 -11.65 18.04 2.53
C THR A 426 -11.91 16.59 2.89
N GLU A 427 -11.50 16.17 4.08
CA GLU A 427 -11.81 14.81 4.56
C GLU A 427 -13.32 14.55 4.63
N ALA A 428 -14.12 15.59 4.89
CA ALA A 428 -15.57 15.49 5.03
C ALA A 428 -16.34 15.35 3.70
N ASN A 429 -15.78 15.82 2.58
CA ASN A 429 -16.48 15.85 1.29
C ASN A 429 -15.85 14.99 0.19
N VAL A 430 -14.62 14.49 0.39
CA VAL A 430 -13.90 13.74 -0.64
C VAL A 430 -14.62 12.46 -1.08
N GLY A 431 -15.36 11.82 -0.17
CA GLY A 431 -16.17 10.64 -0.48
C GLY A 431 -17.30 10.89 -1.49
N ALA A 432 -17.70 12.14 -1.71
CA ALA A 432 -18.65 12.48 -2.78
C ALA A 432 -18.00 12.44 -4.19
N TYR A 433 -16.66 12.43 -4.26
CA TYR A 433 -15.91 12.44 -5.51
C TYR A 433 -15.35 11.05 -5.84
N VAL A 434 -14.65 10.44 -4.90
CA VAL A 434 -13.96 9.15 -5.07
C VAL A 434 -13.97 8.35 -3.77
N ASP A 435 -14.00 7.03 -3.90
CA ASP A 435 -13.88 6.11 -2.78
C ASP A 435 -12.40 5.75 -2.57
N MET A 436 -11.87 6.04 -1.38
CA MET A 436 -10.55 5.57 -0.97
C MET A 436 -10.70 4.20 -0.30
N PRO A 437 -10.01 3.15 -0.77
CA PRO A 437 -10.08 1.83 -0.15
C PRO A 437 -9.72 1.85 1.35
N GLU A 438 -10.55 1.23 2.18
CA GLU A 438 -10.38 1.22 3.64
C GLU A 438 -9.04 0.60 4.09
N ASP A 439 -8.60 -0.46 3.41
CA ASP A 439 -7.32 -1.13 3.69
C ASP A 439 -6.13 -0.18 3.50
N LEU A 440 -6.21 0.70 2.48
CA LEU A 440 -5.20 1.70 2.20
C LEU A 440 -5.19 2.79 3.26
N VAL A 441 -6.36 3.31 3.62
CA VAL A 441 -6.48 4.32 4.68
C VAL A 441 -5.90 3.79 5.99
N ALA A 442 -6.21 2.55 6.35
CA ALA A 442 -5.66 1.90 7.54
C ALA A 442 -4.13 1.81 7.50
N LYS A 443 -3.55 1.37 6.38
CA LYS A 443 -2.09 1.25 6.20
C LYS A 443 -1.36 2.60 6.21
N LEU A 444 -2.02 3.66 5.76
CA LEU A 444 -1.46 5.01 5.81
C LEU A 444 -1.36 5.55 7.25
N GLY A 445 -2.09 4.99 8.21
CA GLY A 445 -2.00 5.35 9.63
C GLY A 445 -2.21 6.85 9.91
N GLY A 446 -3.06 7.51 9.13
CA GLY A 446 -3.31 8.95 9.24
C GLY A 446 -2.25 9.85 8.56
N ASN A 447 -1.32 9.28 7.78
CA ASN A 447 -0.37 10.05 6.99
C ASN A 447 -1.08 10.80 5.84
N ARG A 448 -1.46 12.05 6.12
CA ARG A 448 -2.18 12.92 5.18
C ARG A 448 -1.41 13.22 3.89
N THR A 449 -0.08 13.21 3.92
CA THR A 449 0.74 13.45 2.73
C THR A 449 0.52 12.33 1.72
N HIS A 450 0.71 11.07 2.14
CA HIS A 450 0.54 9.93 1.23
C HIS A 450 -0.94 9.61 0.94
N PHE A 451 -1.86 9.95 1.84
CA PHE A 451 -3.28 9.98 1.51
C PHE A 451 -3.55 10.91 0.32
N SER A 452 -3.00 12.12 0.34
CA SER A 452 -3.15 13.07 -0.78
C SER A 452 -2.46 12.57 -2.06
N ASP A 453 -1.39 11.78 -1.95
CA ASP A 453 -0.75 11.14 -3.10
C ASP A 453 -1.69 10.15 -3.79
N LEU A 454 -2.38 9.30 -3.03
CA LEU A 454 -3.35 8.37 -3.59
C LEU A 454 -4.60 9.10 -4.10
N LEU A 455 -5.07 10.09 -3.36
CA LEU A 455 -6.28 10.86 -3.71
C LEU A 455 -6.14 11.54 -5.06
N ARG A 456 -5.01 12.18 -5.33
CA ARG A 456 -4.84 12.89 -6.61
C ARG A 456 -4.84 11.96 -7.80
N MET A 457 -4.32 10.74 -7.66
CA MET A 457 -4.41 9.73 -8.70
C MET A 457 -5.85 9.29 -8.93
N LEU A 458 -6.63 9.02 -7.88
CA LEU A 458 -8.05 8.65 -8.01
C LEU A 458 -8.87 9.73 -8.73
N LEU A 459 -8.64 11.00 -8.39
CA LEU A 459 -9.36 12.12 -9.00
C LEU A 459 -8.98 12.30 -10.47
N LEU A 460 -7.69 12.28 -10.79
CA LEU A 460 -7.20 12.49 -12.14
C LEU A 460 -7.49 11.30 -13.06
N GLU A 461 -7.45 10.07 -12.53
CA GLU A 461 -7.90 8.87 -13.23
C GLU A 461 -9.38 8.97 -13.60
N LYS A 462 -10.24 9.35 -12.64
CA LYS A 462 -11.69 9.36 -12.82
C LYS A 462 -12.19 10.56 -13.65
N PHE A 463 -11.65 11.74 -13.42
CA PHE A 463 -12.18 12.99 -13.96
C PHE A 463 -11.25 13.68 -14.96
N GLY A 464 -9.98 13.26 -15.06
CA GLY A 464 -8.93 14.07 -15.65
C GLY A 464 -8.76 15.41 -14.91
N GLY A 465 -8.28 16.42 -15.62
CA GLY A 465 -8.13 17.78 -15.10
C GLY A 465 -6.78 18.00 -14.44
N VAL A 466 -6.76 18.75 -13.35
CA VAL A 466 -5.56 19.27 -12.69
C VAL A 466 -5.64 19.01 -11.19
N TRP A 467 -4.56 18.51 -10.61
CA TRP A 467 -4.30 18.57 -9.17
C TRP A 467 -3.36 19.73 -8.87
N VAL A 468 -3.71 20.51 -7.85
CA VAL A 468 -2.87 21.59 -7.34
C VAL A 468 -2.76 21.44 -5.83
N ASP A 469 -1.55 21.29 -5.30
CA ASP A 469 -1.34 21.33 -3.86
C ASP A 469 -1.85 22.65 -3.25
N SER A 470 -2.43 22.58 -2.06
CA SER A 470 -3.03 23.73 -1.36
C SER A 470 -2.04 24.83 -0.96
N THR A 471 -0.73 24.62 -1.11
CA THR A 471 0.30 25.65 -0.96
C THR A 471 0.84 26.18 -2.28
N CYS A 472 0.15 25.99 -3.40
CA CYS A 472 0.55 26.55 -4.69
C CYS A 472 -0.15 27.88 -4.95
N PHE A 473 0.65 28.93 -5.09
CA PHE A 473 0.19 30.24 -5.54
C PHE A 473 0.13 30.23 -7.07
N VAL A 474 -1.07 30.35 -7.63
CA VAL A 474 -1.29 30.34 -9.09
C VAL A 474 -1.45 31.77 -9.58
N SER A 475 -0.52 32.22 -10.41
CA SER A 475 -0.44 33.60 -10.90
C SER A 475 -1.14 33.83 -12.24
N GLU A 476 -1.53 32.74 -12.93
CA GLU A 476 -2.15 32.81 -14.26
C GLU A 476 -3.27 31.77 -14.42
N PRO A 477 -4.22 31.97 -15.35
CA PRO A 477 -5.22 30.95 -15.68
C PRO A 477 -4.59 29.64 -16.15
N LEU A 478 -5.02 28.51 -15.57
CA LEU A 478 -4.35 27.23 -15.84
C LEU A 478 -4.72 26.63 -17.20
N ARG A 479 -5.91 26.92 -17.76
CA ARG A 479 -6.42 26.24 -18.96
C ARG A 479 -5.48 26.34 -20.17
N PRO A 480 -5.00 27.53 -20.58
CA PRO A 480 -4.09 27.63 -21.72
C PRO A 480 -2.80 26.81 -21.53
N HIS A 481 -2.27 26.78 -20.30
CA HIS A 481 -1.08 25.99 -19.96
C HIS A 481 -1.35 24.50 -20.05
N MET A 482 -2.50 24.04 -19.56
CA MET A 482 -2.87 22.62 -19.59
C MET A 482 -3.23 22.13 -20.98
N ASP A 483 -3.95 22.93 -21.76
CA ASP A 483 -4.27 22.63 -23.16
C ASP A 483 -2.97 22.48 -23.99
N ARG A 484 -1.98 23.35 -23.74
CA ARG A 484 -0.64 23.22 -24.34
C ARG A 484 0.11 22.00 -23.83
N ALA A 485 0.12 21.75 -22.52
CA ALA A 485 0.88 20.67 -21.91
C ALA A 485 0.37 19.27 -22.32
N LEU A 486 -0.94 19.14 -22.51
CA LEU A 486 -1.64 17.91 -22.87
C LEU A 486 -1.97 17.82 -24.38
N ALA A 487 -1.38 18.68 -25.21
CA ALA A 487 -1.62 18.66 -26.66
C ALA A 487 -1.04 17.42 -27.34
N GLN A 488 0.16 16.99 -26.90
CA GLN A 488 0.89 15.84 -27.47
C GLN A 488 1.00 14.65 -26.50
N GLY A 489 0.79 14.90 -25.21
CA GLY A 489 0.74 13.88 -24.16
C GLY A 489 -0.62 13.87 -23.47
N SER A 490 -0.81 12.93 -22.56
CA SER A 490 -2.05 12.75 -21.78
C SER A 490 -1.84 13.03 -20.28
N ILE A 491 -0.61 13.27 -19.86
CA ILE A 491 -0.22 13.58 -18.48
C ILE A 491 0.85 14.67 -18.48
N PHE A 492 0.79 15.55 -17.49
CA PHE A 492 1.76 16.59 -17.24
C PHE A 492 2.13 16.60 -15.75
N ALA A 493 3.43 16.73 -15.50
CA ALA A 493 3.99 17.04 -14.18
C ALA A 493 5.24 17.90 -14.40
N PHE A 494 5.54 18.79 -13.45
CA PHE A 494 6.88 19.39 -13.42
C PHE A 494 7.91 18.31 -13.10
N ASN A 495 9.12 18.41 -13.65
CA ASN A 495 10.18 17.42 -13.40
C ASN A 495 11.52 18.06 -13.03
N TYR A 496 12.34 17.33 -12.27
CA TYR A 496 13.70 17.76 -11.95
C TYR A 496 14.65 17.41 -13.10
N THR A 497 14.57 16.17 -13.56
CA THR A 497 15.34 15.59 -14.65
C THR A 497 14.66 14.31 -15.12
N GLY A 498 14.65 14.01 -16.42
CA GLY A 498 14.04 12.80 -16.97
C GLY A 498 12.62 12.52 -16.44
N PRO A 499 12.31 11.29 -16.02
CA PRO A 499 11.03 10.93 -15.38
C PRO A 499 10.97 11.24 -13.88
N TYR A 500 11.97 11.90 -13.28
CA TYR A 500 11.91 12.27 -11.87
C TYR A 500 11.06 13.52 -11.68
N ILE A 501 9.77 13.30 -11.43
CA ILE A 501 8.74 14.34 -11.36
C ILE A 501 8.68 15.04 -10.00
N SER A 502 7.85 16.08 -9.94
CA SER A 502 7.21 16.57 -8.73
C SER A 502 5.71 16.35 -8.82
N ASN A 503 5.09 15.71 -7.82
CA ASN A 503 3.67 15.37 -7.86
C ASN A 503 2.73 16.40 -7.19
N TRP A 504 3.25 17.56 -6.75
CA TRP A 504 2.46 18.65 -6.14
C TRP A 504 1.59 19.41 -7.14
N PHE A 505 1.87 19.27 -8.44
CA PHE A 505 1.02 19.75 -9.53
C PHE A 505 1.04 18.70 -10.63
N LEU A 506 -0.15 18.21 -10.97
CA LEU A 506 -0.34 17.21 -12.01
C LEU A 506 -1.49 17.64 -12.88
N ALA A 507 -1.44 17.31 -14.17
CA ALA A 507 -2.61 17.34 -15.01
C ALA A 507 -2.69 16.05 -15.82
N SER A 508 -3.90 15.58 -16.08
CA SER A 508 -4.09 14.35 -16.83
C SER A 508 -5.41 14.38 -17.60
N ARG A 509 -5.43 13.70 -18.75
CA ARG A 509 -6.66 13.33 -19.42
C ARG A 509 -7.19 12.03 -18.78
N PRO A 510 -8.52 11.83 -18.71
CA PRO A 510 -9.09 10.62 -18.12
C PRO A 510 -8.72 9.34 -18.89
N ASP A 511 -8.23 9.45 -20.12
CA ASP A 511 -7.77 8.35 -20.96
C ASP A 511 -6.24 8.12 -20.90
N SER A 512 -5.52 8.77 -19.98
CA SER A 512 -4.06 8.64 -19.82
C SER A 512 -3.67 7.27 -19.28
N TYR A 513 -3.11 6.40 -20.13
CA TYR A 513 -2.60 5.11 -19.67
C TYR A 513 -1.50 5.27 -18.62
N ALA A 514 -0.68 6.31 -18.70
CA ALA A 514 0.32 6.61 -17.68
C ALA A 514 -0.31 6.85 -16.30
N MET A 515 -1.41 7.62 -16.20
CA MET A 515 -2.12 7.84 -14.94
C MET A 515 -2.70 6.53 -14.38
N HIS A 516 -3.35 5.72 -15.23
CA HIS A 516 -3.95 4.44 -14.83
C HIS A 516 -2.90 3.44 -14.34
N LEU A 517 -1.76 3.34 -15.05
CA LEU A 517 -0.65 2.46 -14.66
C LEU A 517 0.02 2.91 -13.37
N TRP A 518 0.24 4.23 -13.20
CA TRP A 518 0.82 4.80 -11.99
C TRP A 518 -0.07 4.57 -10.76
N ARG A 519 -1.38 4.76 -10.92
CA ARG A 519 -2.37 4.45 -9.90
C ARG A 519 -2.34 2.97 -9.53
N ALA A 520 -2.38 2.06 -10.51
CA ALA A 520 -2.36 0.62 -10.25
C ALA A 520 -1.09 0.19 -9.47
N ALA A 521 0.09 0.63 -9.91
CA ALA A 521 1.35 0.31 -9.23
C ALA A 521 1.40 0.85 -7.79
N SER A 522 0.95 2.09 -7.59
CA SER A 522 0.94 2.72 -6.26
C SER A 522 -0.02 2.02 -5.30
N PHE A 523 -1.21 1.67 -5.78
CA PHE A 523 -2.20 0.96 -4.98
C PHE A 523 -1.70 -0.44 -4.63
N LEU A 524 -1.13 -1.17 -5.60
CA LEU A 524 -0.61 -2.51 -5.39
C LEU A 524 0.56 -2.53 -4.39
N TRP A 525 1.45 -1.53 -4.44
CA TRP A 525 2.52 -1.36 -3.45
C TRP A 525 1.95 -1.30 -2.03
N TRP A 526 1.00 -0.40 -1.78
CA TRP A 526 0.36 -0.32 -0.47
C TRP A 526 -0.45 -1.57 -0.15
N GLU A 527 -1.02 -2.28 -1.13
CA GLU A 527 -1.72 -3.55 -0.90
C GLU A 527 -0.80 -4.63 -0.34
N GLN A 528 0.31 -4.88 -1.02
CA GLN A 528 1.16 -6.02 -0.72
C GLN A 528 2.23 -5.69 0.32
N ARG A 529 2.76 -4.46 0.29
CA ARG A 529 3.85 -4.03 1.20
C ARG A 529 3.32 -3.25 2.38
N GLY A 530 2.42 -2.29 2.17
CA GLY A 530 1.92 -1.40 3.23
C GLY A 530 3.02 -0.56 3.90
N GLU A 531 4.12 -0.30 3.20
CA GLU A 531 5.34 0.30 3.75
C GLU A 531 5.68 1.63 3.07
N LEU A 532 6.20 2.58 3.85
CA LEU A 532 6.80 3.82 3.34
C LEU A 532 8.33 3.73 3.39
N ILE A 533 8.96 3.36 2.27
CA ILE A 533 10.42 3.17 2.21
C ILE A 533 11.21 4.47 1.95
N ASP A 534 10.57 5.48 1.34
CA ASP A 534 11.12 6.83 1.16
C ASP A 534 9.97 7.83 0.99
N TYR A 535 10.19 9.08 1.42
CA TYR A 535 9.18 10.14 1.38
C TYR A 535 8.67 10.45 -0.03
N PHE A 536 9.49 10.24 -1.07
CA PHE A 536 9.10 10.48 -2.47
C PHE A 536 8.58 9.21 -3.18
N LEU A 537 8.05 8.23 -2.43
CA LEU A 537 7.55 6.93 -2.92
C LEU A 537 6.88 7.01 -4.30
N HIS A 538 5.86 7.85 -4.46
CA HIS A 538 5.10 7.95 -5.70
C HIS A 538 5.89 8.54 -6.88
N HIS A 539 6.89 9.39 -6.62
CA HIS A 539 7.79 9.90 -7.66
C HIS A 539 8.69 8.78 -8.18
N HIS A 540 9.18 7.94 -7.27
CA HIS A 540 10.01 6.80 -7.62
C HIS A 540 9.22 5.73 -8.38
N ILE A 541 7.96 5.47 -8.01
CA ILE A 541 7.08 4.57 -8.78
C ILE A 541 6.89 5.10 -10.21
N PHE A 542 6.62 6.40 -10.37
CA PHE A 542 6.49 7.03 -11.69
C PHE A 542 7.74 6.82 -12.55
N GLU A 543 8.91 7.05 -11.97
CA GLU A 543 10.19 6.82 -12.65
C GLU A 543 10.40 5.34 -13.00
N MET A 544 10.13 4.40 -12.09
CA MET A 544 10.30 2.98 -12.38
C MET A 544 9.36 2.51 -13.50
N LEU A 545 8.13 3.03 -13.56
CA LEU A 545 7.23 2.74 -14.68
C LEU A 545 7.75 3.28 -16.02
N HIS A 546 8.41 4.45 -16.02
CA HIS A 546 9.10 4.95 -17.23
C HIS A 546 10.21 4.02 -17.72
N HIS A 547 10.94 3.40 -16.81
CA HIS A 547 12.01 2.47 -17.19
C HIS A 547 11.49 1.07 -17.57
N LEU A 548 10.34 0.65 -17.06
CA LEU A 548 9.83 -0.73 -17.18
C LEU A 548 8.69 -0.90 -18.18
N ASP A 549 7.98 0.18 -18.55
CA ASP A 549 6.83 0.12 -19.46
C ASP A 549 6.98 1.07 -20.66
N GLU A 550 7.04 0.49 -21.86
CA GLU A 550 7.29 1.25 -23.09
C GLU A 550 6.16 2.20 -23.47
N ARG A 551 4.90 1.80 -23.23
CA ARG A 551 3.72 2.63 -23.53
C ARG A 551 3.67 3.82 -22.59
N PHE A 552 3.91 3.60 -21.29
CA PHE A 552 4.05 4.65 -20.29
C PHE A 552 5.15 5.64 -20.70
N ARG A 553 6.33 5.12 -21.05
CA ARG A 553 7.47 5.93 -21.49
C ARG A 553 7.13 6.79 -22.69
N ALA A 554 6.56 6.20 -23.74
CA ALA A 554 6.18 6.92 -24.96
C ALA A 554 5.15 8.02 -24.69
N GLU A 555 4.13 7.72 -23.87
CA GLU A 555 3.08 8.67 -23.50
C GLU A 555 3.63 9.85 -22.68
N TRP A 556 4.50 9.56 -21.71
CA TRP A 556 5.21 10.59 -20.97
C TRP A 556 6.04 11.40 -21.96
N ASP A 557 6.98 10.80 -22.68
CA ASP A 557 8.02 11.45 -23.52
C ASP A 557 7.45 12.30 -24.67
N ALA A 558 6.23 12.03 -25.12
CA ALA A 558 5.51 12.88 -26.07
C ALA A 558 4.99 14.22 -25.46
N GLY A 559 4.82 14.28 -24.14
CA GLY A 559 4.28 15.46 -23.45
C GLY A 559 5.29 16.59 -23.21
N LEU A 560 4.77 17.78 -22.86
CA LEU A 560 5.59 18.94 -22.51
C LEU A 560 6.41 18.68 -21.22
N ARG A 561 7.65 19.19 -21.18
CA ARG A 561 8.52 19.15 -19.99
C ARG A 561 8.88 20.54 -19.50
N LEU A 562 8.45 20.83 -18.28
CA LEU A 562 8.79 22.05 -17.56
C LEU A 562 9.53 21.70 -16.27
N ASN A 563 10.65 22.38 -16.03
CA ASN A 563 11.48 22.10 -14.87
C ASN A 563 10.78 22.49 -13.56
N SER A 564 11.01 21.75 -12.49
CA SER A 564 10.46 22.06 -11.16
C SER A 564 11.14 23.26 -10.47
N LYS A 565 12.31 23.73 -10.93
CA LYS A 565 13.05 24.83 -10.29
C LYS A 565 12.32 26.18 -10.34
N PRO A 566 11.82 26.68 -11.50
CA PRO A 566 11.14 27.97 -11.53
C PRO A 566 9.92 28.06 -10.59
N PRO A 567 9.01 27.05 -10.53
CA PRO A 567 7.95 27.03 -9.53
C PRO A 567 8.39 27.08 -8.06
N HIS A 568 9.63 26.71 -7.73
CA HIS A 568 10.17 26.76 -6.36
C HIS A 568 10.98 28.03 -6.06
N ALA A 569 11.13 28.94 -7.03
CA ALA A 569 11.88 30.17 -6.84
C ALA A 569 11.24 31.03 -5.73
N LEU A 570 9.91 31.21 -5.78
CA LEU A 570 9.18 31.95 -4.75
C LEU A 570 9.33 31.31 -3.36
N GLN A 571 9.30 29.98 -3.27
CA GLN A 571 9.49 29.25 -2.00
C GLN A 571 10.80 29.62 -1.29
N SER A 572 11.85 29.87 -2.08
CA SER A 572 13.20 30.11 -1.58
C SER A 572 13.37 31.53 -1.01
N VAL A 573 12.57 32.48 -1.52
CA VAL A 573 12.63 33.89 -1.12
C VAL A 573 11.42 34.34 -0.31
N MET A 574 10.40 33.50 -0.11
CA MET A 574 9.11 33.91 0.45
C MET A 574 9.16 34.62 1.82
N LEU A 575 10.22 34.40 2.61
CA LEU A 575 10.42 35.03 3.93
C LEU A 575 11.34 36.27 3.89
N GLN A 576 11.94 36.57 2.73
CA GLN A 576 12.77 37.76 2.50
C GLN A 576 11.90 38.98 2.23
N ALA A 577 12.47 40.18 2.38
CA ALA A 577 11.78 41.43 2.04
C ALA A 577 11.39 41.44 0.56
N TYR A 578 10.20 41.95 0.27
CA TYR A 578 9.67 42.07 -1.08
C TYR A 578 10.52 43.03 -1.92
N GLU A 579 10.93 42.57 -3.10
CA GLU A 579 11.64 43.36 -4.11
C GLU A 579 10.88 43.22 -5.44
N PRO A 580 10.39 44.32 -6.04
CA PRO A 580 9.55 44.28 -7.24
C PRO A 580 10.15 43.53 -8.43
N ASP A 581 11.41 43.81 -8.77
CA ASP A 581 12.07 43.22 -9.95
C ASP A 581 12.26 41.71 -9.80
N MET A 582 12.57 41.26 -8.57
CA MET A 582 12.67 39.85 -8.23
C MET A 582 11.30 39.18 -8.28
N TYR A 583 10.25 39.83 -7.76
CA TYR A 583 8.88 39.32 -7.85
C TYR A 583 8.48 39.10 -9.31
N GLN A 584 8.68 40.09 -10.17
CA GLN A 584 8.37 39.99 -11.59
C GLN A 584 9.13 38.83 -12.24
N THR A 585 10.44 38.72 -12.01
CA THR A 585 11.27 37.63 -12.51
C THR A 585 10.74 36.26 -12.08
N VAL A 586 10.31 36.13 -10.82
CA VAL A 586 9.75 34.88 -10.30
C VAL A 586 8.41 34.56 -10.96
N MET A 587 7.51 35.54 -11.10
CA MET A 587 6.20 35.36 -11.72
C MET A 587 6.30 34.97 -13.20
N GLU A 588 7.19 35.60 -13.97
CA GLU A 588 7.42 35.27 -15.38
C GLU A 588 8.01 33.86 -15.59
N GLY A 589 8.64 33.29 -14.54
CA GLY A 589 9.28 31.98 -14.60
C GLY A 589 8.32 30.79 -14.55
N ALA A 590 7.10 30.95 -14.01
CA ALA A 590 6.13 29.87 -13.88
C ALA A 590 4.69 30.38 -13.67
N PHE A 591 3.70 29.63 -14.15
CA PHE A 591 2.27 29.91 -13.91
C PHE A 591 1.76 29.48 -12.52
N ALA A 592 2.53 28.62 -11.84
CA ALA A 592 2.22 28.10 -10.51
C ALA A 592 3.49 28.04 -9.66
N HIS A 593 3.39 28.51 -8.42
CA HIS A 593 4.50 28.72 -7.50
C HIS A 593 4.29 27.93 -6.21
N LYS A 594 5.11 26.91 -5.97
CA LYS A 594 5.01 26.05 -4.79
C LYS A 594 5.54 26.79 -3.57
N LEU A 595 4.70 27.00 -2.56
CA LEU A 595 5.07 27.57 -1.26
C LEU A 595 5.17 26.49 -0.17
N ARG A 596 5.53 26.92 1.05
CA ARG A 596 5.44 26.09 2.27
C ARG A 596 4.66 26.83 3.35
N TYR A 597 3.91 26.10 4.17
CA TYR A 597 3.17 26.66 5.31
C TYR A 597 3.88 26.49 6.65
N LYS A 598 4.91 25.64 6.72
CA LYS A 598 5.71 25.44 7.93
C LYS A 598 6.90 26.40 7.92
N TYR A 599 6.91 27.33 8.87
CA TYR A 599 7.96 28.29 9.17
C TYR A 599 7.83 28.72 10.63
N GLN A 600 8.91 29.25 11.20
CA GLN A 600 8.86 29.81 12.54
C GLN A 600 8.23 31.21 12.50
N PRO A 601 7.35 31.58 13.45
CA PRO A 601 6.66 32.87 13.42
C PRO A 601 7.60 34.08 13.31
N HIS A 602 8.78 34.02 13.92
CA HIS A 602 9.78 35.10 13.89
C HIS A 602 10.50 35.25 12.53
N GLU A 603 10.40 34.26 11.63
CA GLU A 603 10.95 34.37 10.27
C GLU A 603 10.06 35.23 9.35
N LEU A 604 8.78 35.39 9.70
CA LEU A 604 7.83 36.17 8.92
C LEU A 604 7.95 37.66 9.24
N ARG A 605 8.43 38.44 8.28
CA ARG A 605 8.51 39.91 8.36
C ARG A 605 7.31 40.55 7.68
N SER A 606 6.86 41.72 8.15
CA SER A 606 5.68 42.41 7.60
C SER A 606 5.80 42.72 6.11
N GLU A 607 7.00 43.04 5.64
CA GLU A 607 7.29 43.34 4.24
C GLU A 607 7.83 42.15 3.46
N SER A 608 7.68 40.91 3.96
CA SER A 608 8.10 39.76 3.17
C SER A 608 7.15 39.46 2.02
N TYR A 609 7.64 38.77 0.99
CA TYR A 609 6.78 38.26 -0.09
C TYR A 609 5.57 37.50 0.47
N LEU A 610 5.78 36.60 1.44
CA LEU A 610 4.71 35.79 2.04
C LEU A 610 3.68 36.66 2.76
N ALA A 611 4.12 37.66 3.52
CA ALA A 611 3.21 38.55 4.22
C ALA A 611 2.34 39.35 3.24
N ARG A 612 2.93 39.78 2.12
CA ARG A 612 2.21 40.48 1.05
C ARG A 612 1.22 39.56 0.30
N ILE A 613 1.62 38.32 0.01
CA ILE A 613 0.72 37.29 -0.54
C ILE A 613 -0.48 37.08 0.38
N ILE A 614 -0.25 36.96 1.69
CA ILE A 614 -1.32 36.74 2.69
C ILE A 614 -2.29 37.93 2.76
N ARG A 615 -1.77 39.17 2.64
CA ARG A 615 -2.61 40.38 2.64
C ARG A 615 -3.31 40.65 1.32
N GLY A 616 -2.83 40.07 0.22
CA GLY A 616 -3.33 40.33 -1.12
C GLY A 616 -2.93 41.73 -1.65
N ASP A 617 -1.80 42.28 -1.20
CA ASP A 617 -1.29 43.60 -1.61
C ASP A 617 -0.05 43.52 -2.51
N LEU A 618 0.15 42.36 -3.17
CA LEU A 618 1.07 42.25 -4.30
C LEU A 618 0.45 42.90 -5.55
N PRO A 619 1.28 43.52 -6.40
CA PRO A 619 0.83 44.22 -7.60
C PRO A 619 0.23 43.30 -8.66
#